data_AF-A0A535KYD2-F1
#
_entry.id   AF-A0A535KYD2-F1
#
_cell.length_a   1.000
_cell.length_b   1.000
_cell.length_c   1.000
_cell.angle_alpha   90.00
_cell.angle_beta   90.00
_cell.angle_gamma   90.00
#
_symmetry.space_group_name_H-M   'P 1'
#
loop_
_entity.id
_entity.type
_entity.pdbx_description
1 polymer ?
#
loop_
_entity_poly.entity_id
_entity_poly.type
_entity_poly.pdbx_seq_one_letter_code
_entity_poly.pdbx_strand_id
1 'polypeptide(L)'
;AVHRLVTGGGGVNPAWYAFVLLVATLLIEAGRAAVLQRVGRAVESEALKADATNRVSDVLASIGVLAGLAGVRMGLVWADSVAALLVSVIIARAALLLIWRSGDILIDRAPAGAEARLRDA
;
A
#
# COMPACT_ATOMS: atom_id res chain seq x y z
N ALA A 1 21.76 15.33 11.10
CA ALA A 1 22.32 14.81 9.82
C ALA A 1 23.83 15.01 9.74
N VAL A 2 24.34 16.25 9.82
CA VAL A 2 25.78 16.57 9.74
C VAL A 2 26.62 15.89 10.83
N HIS A 3 26.15 15.84 12.08
CA HIS A 3 26.86 15.19 13.18
C HIS A 3 27.01 13.66 12.99
N ARG A 4 26.14 13.02 12.21
CA ARG A 4 26.14 11.57 11.94
C ARG A 4 27.13 11.18 10.84
N LEU A 5 27.54 12.14 10.00
CA LEU A 5 28.55 11.98 8.96
C LEU A 5 29.99 12.05 9.51
N VAL A 6 30.21 12.83 10.59
CA VAL A 6 31.56 13.08 11.13
C VAL A 6 31.97 12.06 12.20
N THR A 7 31.02 11.46 12.91
CA THR A 7 31.31 10.61 14.09
C THR A 7 31.26 9.11 13.83
N GLY A 8 31.04 8.65 12.59
CA GLY A 8 30.97 7.21 12.29
C GLY A 8 29.93 6.51 13.16
N GLY A 9 28.67 6.92 13.03
CA GLY A 9 27.57 6.41 13.86
C GLY A 9 27.51 4.88 13.84
N GLY A 10 27.59 4.27 15.02
CA GLY A 10 27.62 2.82 15.23
C GLY A 10 26.61 2.10 14.34
N GLY A 11 27.10 1.06 13.64
CA GLY A 11 26.35 0.28 12.67
C GLY A 11 25.22 -0.51 13.31
N VAL A 12 24.11 0.16 13.61
CA VAL A 12 22.82 -0.51 13.75
C VAL A 12 22.41 -0.90 12.35
N ASN A 13 22.61 -2.16 11.97
CA ASN A 13 22.20 -2.70 10.69
C ASN A 13 20.65 -2.61 10.62
N PRO A 14 20.08 -1.62 9.90
CA PRO A 14 18.64 -1.34 9.96
C PRO A 14 17.83 -2.46 9.31
N ALA A 15 18.48 -3.35 8.55
CA ALA A 15 17.83 -4.28 7.67
C ALA A 15 16.88 -5.23 8.39
N TRP A 16 17.23 -5.71 9.60
CA TRP A 16 16.40 -6.70 10.29
C TRP A 16 15.21 -6.06 11.00
N TYR A 17 15.41 -4.93 11.70
CA TYR A 17 14.32 -4.19 12.34
C TYR A 17 13.34 -3.65 11.30
N ALA A 18 13.83 -3.18 10.15
CA ALA A 18 12.98 -2.72 9.05
C ALA A 18 12.10 -3.85 8.50
N PHE A 19 12.64 -5.06 8.35
CA PHE A 19 11.86 -6.22 7.91
C PHE A 19 10.79 -6.61 8.93
N VAL A 20 11.14 -6.65 10.22
CA VAL A 20 10.19 -6.92 11.31
C VAL A 20 9.08 -5.87 11.34
N LEU A 21 9.44 -4.58 11.18
CA LEU A 21 8.48 -3.48 11.14
C LEU A 21 7.54 -3.62 9.96
N LEU A 22 8.05 -3.92 8.75
CA LEU A 22 7.24 -4.09 7.54
C LEU A 22 6.25 -5.26 7.68
N VAL A 23 6.71 -6.39 8.22
CA VAL A 23 5.84 -7.55 8.49
C VAL A 23 4.77 -7.17 9.52
N ALA A 24 5.15 -6.51 10.62
CA ALA A 24 4.21 -6.06 11.64
C ALA A 24 3.15 -5.11 11.05
N THR A 25 3.58 -4.12 10.25
CA THR A 25 2.67 -3.20 9.57
C THR A 25 1.72 -3.92 8.62
N LEU A 26 2.22 -4.90 7.83
CA LEU A 26 1.37 -5.71 6.95
C LEU A 26 0.29 -6.46 7.75
N LEU A 27 0.66 -7.08 8.87
CA LEU A 27 -0.29 -7.81 9.72
C LEU A 27 -1.36 -6.88 10.31
N ILE A 28 -0.96 -5.68 10.74
CA ILE A 28 -1.90 -4.68 11.26
C ILE A 28 -2.89 -4.25 10.17
N GLU A 29 -2.43 -3.96 8.96
CA GLU A 29 -3.30 -3.49 7.89
C GLU A 29 -4.24 -4.60 7.39
N ALA A 30 -3.75 -5.84 7.31
CA ALA A 30 -4.58 -7.01 7.02
C ALA A 30 -5.63 -7.25 8.12
N GLY A 31 -5.25 -7.08 9.39
CA GLY A 31 -6.18 -7.17 10.52
C GLY A 31 -7.30 -6.12 10.44
N ARG A 32 -6.95 -4.86 10.13
CA ARG A 32 -7.92 -3.78 9.94
C ARG A 32 -8.87 -4.08 8.78
N ALA A 33 -8.36 -4.54 7.64
CA ALA A 33 -9.19 -4.95 6.50
C ALA A 33 -10.19 -6.06 6.88
N ALA A 34 -9.74 -7.07 7.64
CA ALA A 34 -10.58 -8.16 8.10
C ALA A 34 -11.66 -7.71 9.12
N VAL A 35 -11.33 -6.78 10.02
CA VAL A 35 -12.30 -6.19 10.96
C VAL A 35 -13.36 -5.41 10.18
N LEU A 36 -12.95 -4.56 9.23
CA LEU A 36 -13.87 -3.75 8.44
C LEU A 36 -14.81 -4.62 7.61
N GLN A 37 -14.29 -5.71 7.04
CA GLN A 37 -15.11 -6.70 6.33
C GLN A 37 -16.12 -7.38 7.25
N ARG A 38 -15.74 -7.74 8.49
CA ARG A 38 -16.64 -8.35 9.47
C ARG A 38 -17.73 -7.39 9.91
N VAL A 39 -17.35 -6.15 10.27
CA VAL A 39 -18.31 -5.12 10.70
C VAL A 39 -19.25 -4.77 9.56
N GLY A 40 -18.74 -4.58 8.34
CA GLY A 40 -19.56 -4.29 7.15
C GLY A 40 -20.59 -5.37 6.83
N ARG A 41 -20.29 -6.65 7.11
CA ARG A 41 -21.26 -7.74 7.02
C ARG A 41 -22.27 -7.70 8.17
N ALA A 42 -21.82 -7.44 9.39
CA ALA A 42 -22.69 -7.42 10.58
C ALA A 42 -23.73 -6.29 10.54
N VAL A 43 -23.37 -5.13 9.99
CA VAL A 43 -24.26 -3.96 9.89
C VAL A 43 -24.90 -3.81 8.51
N GLU A 44 -24.76 -4.80 7.63
CA GLU A 44 -25.22 -4.80 6.22
C GLU A 44 -24.88 -3.53 5.42
N SER A 45 -23.77 -2.86 5.76
CA SER A 45 -23.36 -1.61 5.10
C SER A 45 -22.52 -1.89 3.86
N GLU A 46 -23.08 -1.61 2.68
CA GLU A 46 -22.37 -1.66 1.40
C GLU A 46 -21.17 -0.71 1.36
N ALA A 47 -21.26 0.45 2.03
CA ALA A 47 -20.16 1.40 2.12
C ALA A 47 -18.95 0.82 2.89
N LEU A 48 -19.19 0.15 4.02
CA LEU A 48 -18.12 -0.49 4.80
C LEU A 48 -17.49 -1.68 4.06
N LYS A 49 -18.30 -2.46 3.33
CA LYS A 49 -17.80 -3.58 2.50
C LYS A 49 -16.94 -3.06 1.35
N ALA A 50 -17.32 -1.94 0.74
CA ALA A 50 -16.54 -1.28 -0.30
C ALA A 50 -15.19 -0.76 0.24
N ASP A 51 -15.19 -0.11 1.41
CA ASP A 51 -13.94 0.36 2.05
C ASP A 51 -13.03 -0.81 2.45
N ALA A 52 -13.60 -1.92 2.94
CA ALA A 52 -12.85 -3.13 3.25
C ALA A 52 -12.16 -3.73 2.01
N THR A 53 -12.85 -3.74 0.87
CA THR A 53 -12.32 -4.23 -0.41
C THR A 53 -11.19 -3.33 -0.92
N ASN A 54 -11.31 -2.01 -0.74
CA ASN A 54 -10.23 -1.08 -1.08
C ASN A 54 -8.98 -1.37 -0.21
N ARG A 55 -9.15 -1.55 1.10
CA ARG A 55 -8.05 -1.90 2.01
C ARG A 55 -7.35 -3.21 1.67
N VAL A 56 -8.08 -4.20 1.14
CA VAL A 56 -7.46 -5.44 0.64
C VAL A 56 -6.49 -5.15 -0.52
N SER A 57 -6.80 -4.18 -1.38
CA SER A 57 -5.92 -3.79 -2.48
C SER A 57 -4.60 -3.19 -1.97
N ASP A 58 -4.65 -2.40 -0.90
CA ASP A 58 -3.46 -1.82 -0.26
C ASP A 58 -2.59 -2.89 0.42
N VAL A 59 -3.22 -3.90 1.03
CA VAL A 59 -2.53 -5.07 1.60
C VAL A 59 -1.83 -5.87 0.50
N LEU A 60 -2.47 -6.11 -0.64
CA LEU A 60 -1.87 -6.79 -1.79
C LEU A 60 -0.66 -6.03 -2.35
N ALA A 61 -0.74 -4.69 -2.43
CA ALA A 61 0.38 -3.86 -2.84
C ALA A 61 1.57 -3.98 -1.85
N SER A 62 1.29 -3.99 -0.55
CA SER A 62 2.29 -4.15 0.50
C SER A 62 2.98 -5.53 0.46
N ILE A 63 2.23 -6.59 0.13
CA ILE A 63 2.79 -7.93 -0.13
C ILE A 63 3.75 -7.90 -1.32
N GLY A 64 3.40 -7.19 -2.40
CA GLY A 64 4.27 -7.02 -3.56
C GLY A 64 5.62 -6.36 -3.22
N VAL A 65 5.60 -5.34 -2.36
CA VAL A 65 6.83 -4.68 -1.87
C VAL A 65 7.68 -5.63 -1.03
N LEU A 66 7.06 -6.40 -0.12
CA LEU A 66 7.75 -7.39 0.71
C LEU A 66 8.39 -8.52 -0.13
N ALA A 67 7.70 -8.99 -1.18
CA ALA A 67 8.24 -9.97 -2.11
C ALA A 67 9.46 -9.42 -2.89
N GLY A 68 9.41 -8.15 -3.33
CA GLY A 68 10.55 -7.47 -3.97
C GLY A 68 11.75 -7.35 -3.03
N LEU A 69 11.50 -6.98 -1.76
CA LEU A 69 12.56 -6.88 -0.73
C LEU A 69 13.15 -8.26 -0.38
N ALA A 70 12.35 -9.32 -0.38
CA ALA A 70 12.85 -10.69 -0.19
C ALA A 70 13.76 -11.13 -1.36
N GLY A 71 13.41 -10.75 -2.60
CA GLY A 71 14.23 -11.03 -3.79
C GLY A 71 15.61 -10.34 -3.77
N VAL A 72 15.68 -9.09 -3.29
CA VAL A 72 16.95 -8.37 -3.07
C VAL A 72 17.92 -9.14 -2.17
N ARG A 73 17.37 -9.80 -1.13
CA ARG A 73 18.17 -10.48 -0.10
C ARG A 73 18.93 -11.72 -0.64
N MET A 74 18.60 -12.22 -1.84
CA MET A 74 19.23 -13.39 -2.46
C MET A 74 20.61 -13.12 -3.09
N GLY A 75 21.19 -11.92 -2.95
CA GLY A 75 22.65 -11.76 -2.97
C GLY A 75 23.30 -11.32 -4.29
N LEU A 76 22.55 -10.78 -5.24
CA LEU A 76 23.12 -10.13 -6.43
C LEU A 76 23.31 -8.64 -6.14
N VAL A 77 24.55 -8.19 -5.95
CA VAL A 77 24.89 -6.80 -5.56
C VAL A 77 24.38 -5.74 -6.57
N TRP A 78 24.27 -6.11 -7.85
CA TRP A 78 23.63 -5.32 -8.90
C TRP A 78 22.11 -5.45 -8.92
N ALA A 79 21.57 -6.57 -8.42
CA ALA A 79 20.13 -6.77 -8.31
C ALA A 79 19.52 -5.94 -7.17
N ASP A 80 20.28 -5.53 -6.16
CA ASP A 80 19.79 -4.59 -5.13
C ASP A 80 19.35 -3.27 -5.77
N SER A 81 20.19 -2.69 -6.63
CA SER A 81 19.86 -1.47 -7.37
C SER A 81 18.72 -1.67 -8.37
N VAL A 82 18.71 -2.78 -9.11
CA VAL A 82 17.65 -3.09 -10.07
C VAL A 82 16.31 -3.34 -9.38
N ALA A 83 16.30 -4.10 -8.28
CA ALA A 83 15.10 -4.39 -7.52
C ALA A 83 14.61 -3.18 -6.73
N ALA A 84 15.49 -2.33 -6.21
CA ALA A 84 15.10 -1.04 -5.64
C ALA A 84 14.44 -0.14 -6.69
N LEU A 85 14.95 -0.14 -7.93
CA LEU A 85 14.35 0.59 -9.06
C LEU A 85 12.98 0.01 -9.43
N LEU A 86 12.86 -1.32 -9.44
CA LEU A 86 11.61 -2.03 -9.74
C LEU A 86 10.54 -1.77 -8.67
N VAL A 87 10.92 -1.87 -7.39
CA VAL A 87 10.05 -1.54 -6.24
C VAL A 87 9.66 -0.07 -6.26
N SER A 88 10.59 0.85 -6.56
CA SER A 88 10.32 2.27 -6.74
C SER A 88 9.25 2.52 -7.81
N VAL A 89 9.35 1.88 -8.98
CA VAL A 89 8.35 1.99 -10.05
C VAL A 89 6.99 1.44 -9.62
N ILE A 90 6.96 0.30 -8.91
CA ILE A 90 5.72 -0.28 -8.40
C ILE A 90 5.04 0.67 -7.41
N ILE A 91 5.80 1.22 -6.46
CA ILE A 91 5.30 2.17 -5.46
C ILE A 91 4.84 3.47 -6.15
N ALA A 92 5.62 4.00 -7.08
CA ALA A 92 5.26 5.22 -7.82
C ALA A 92 3.96 5.04 -8.62
N ARG A 93 3.79 3.90 -9.29
CA ARG A 93 2.56 3.58 -10.01
C ARG A 93 1.36 3.43 -9.06
N ALA A 94 1.54 2.76 -7.92
CA ALA A 94 0.50 2.62 -6.91
C ALA A 94 0.09 3.98 -6.32
N ALA A 95 1.07 4.85 -6.02
CA ALA A 95 0.83 6.19 -5.53
C ALA A 95 0.10 7.06 -6.57
N LEU A 96 0.50 7.01 -7.84
CA LEU A 96 -0.20 7.72 -8.91
C LEU A 96 -1.64 7.23 -9.03
N LEU A 97 -1.87 5.91 -9.08
CA LEU A 97 -3.21 5.34 -9.15
C LEU A 97 -4.09 5.81 -7.98
N LEU A 98 -3.53 5.84 -6.77
CA LEU A 98 -4.22 6.34 -5.57
C LEU A 98 -4.56 7.81 -5.71
N ILE A 99 -3.62 8.66 -6.13
CA ILE A 99 -3.83 10.10 -6.34
C ILE A 99 -4.93 10.34 -7.38
N TRP A 100 -4.90 9.64 -8.52
CA TRP A 100 -5.93 9.75 -9.55
C TRP A 100 -7.30 9.36 -9.02
N ARG A 101 -7.39 8.25 -8.28
CA ARG A 101 -8.64 7.74 -7.73
C ARG A 101 -9.21 8.64 -6.63
N SER A 102 -8.37 9.14 -5.74
CA SER A 102 -8.75 10.12 -4.71
C SER A 102 -9.11 11.48 -5.31
N GLY A 103 -8.41 11.89 -6.38
CA GLY A 103 -8.71 13.11 -7.12
C GLY A 103 -10.05 13.05 -7.82
N ASP A 104 -10.38 11.93 -8.48
CA ASP A 104 -11.70 11.72 -9.10
C ASP A 104 -12.84 11.82 -8.07
N ILE A 105 -12.63 11.31 -6.85
CA ILE A 105 -13.61 11.42 -5.75
C ILE A 105 -13.74 12.88 -5.26
N LEU A 106 -12.63 13.60 -5.13
CA LEU A 106 -12.63 14.96 -4.58
C LEU A 106 -13.14 16.02 -5.58
N ILE A 107 -12.99 15.76 -6.88
CA ILE A 107 -13.51 16.62 -7.97
C ILE A 107 -15.02 16.39 -8.21
N ASP A 108 -15.66 15.55 -7.40
CA ASP A 108 -17.09 15.23 -7.50
C ASP A 108 -17.47 14.71 -8.90
N ARG A 109 -16.61 13.85 -9.45
CA ARG A 109 -16.85 13.22 -10.74
C ARG A 109 -18.03 12.26 -10.57
N ALA A 110 -19.20 12.68 -11.06
CA ALA A 110 -20.42 11.88 -11.04
C ALA A 110 -20.14 10.46 -11.58
N PRO A 111 -20.55 9.39 -10.88
CA PRO A 111 -20.28 8.03 -11.32
C PRO A 111 -20.89 7.81 -12.70
N ALA A 112 -20.08 7.29 -13.62
CA ALA A 112 -20.50 7.00 -14.98
C ALA A 112 -21.76 6.10 -14.95
N GLY A 113 -22.89 6.65 -15.39
CA GLY A 113 -24.20 5.96 -15.39
C GLY A 113 -25.26 6.53 -14.43
N ALA A 114 -24.96 7.55 -13.62
CA ALA A 114 -25.98 8.25 -12.82
C ALA A 114 -27.04 8.94 -13.69
N GLU A 115 -26.64 9.48 -14.85
CA GLU A 115 -27.53 10.11 -15.83
C GLU A 115 -28.46 9.12 -16.53
N ALA A 116 -28.00 7.88 -16.74
CA ALA A 116 -28.81 6.84 -17.38
C ALA A 116 -29.97 6.40 -16.47
N ARG A 117 -29.74 6.26 -15.16
CA ARG A 117 -30.79 5.90 -14.19
C ARG A 117 -31.82 7.00 -13.94
N LEU A 118 -31.47 8.26 -14.20
CA LEU A 118 -32.38 9.40 -14.09
C LEU A 118 -33.22 9.62 -15.35
N ARG A 119 -32.81 9.06 -16.50
CA ARG A 119 -33.60 9.09 -17.74
C ARG A 119 -34.60 7.94 -17.85
N ASP A 120 -34.36 6.85 -17.14
CA ASP A 120 -35.23 5.67 -17.10
C ASP A 120 -36.26 5.70 -15.93
N ALA A 121 -36.29 6.77 -15.13
CA ALA A 121 -37.21 7.00 -14.01
C ALA A 121 -38.19 8.14 -14.32
#